data_AF-A0A315UU67-F1
#
_entry.id   AF-A0A315UU67-F1
#
_cell.length_a   1.000
_cell.length_b   1.000
_cell.length_c   1.000
_cell.angle_alpha   90.00
_cell.angle_beta   90.00
_cell.angle_gamma   90.00
#
_symmetry.space_group_name_H-M   'P 1'
#
loop_
_entity.id
_entity.type
_entity.pdbx_description
1 polymer ?
#
loop_
_entity_poly.entity_id
_entity_poly.type
_entity_poly.pdbx_seq_one_letter_code
_entity_poly.pdbx_strand_id
1 'polypeptide(L)'
;MECRSAAVSSLSWALVVGGVAFLLRQTRRCGEYGRYAEPGGRCWPAGPAWFLQEVPAFLVPLLLLLLGSAEPGSGTGRSLLVWTFMLHYFYRSCVYSLLTRGRPVPVKIVCSSVVFCSLNGFLQGHHLLHCAQLQHTGLTGVRLSAGQTQRSAAAV
;
A
#
# COMPACT_ATOMS: atom_id res chain seq x y z
N MET A 1 -19.31 -6.23 6.55
CA MET A 1 -19.31 -5.61 5.22
C MET A 1 -18.97 -6.66 4.17
N GLU A 2 -19.72 -6.74 3.08
CA GLU A 2 -19.51 -7.70 1.98
C GLU A 2 -18.30 -7.34 1.11
N CYS A 3 -17.63 -8.34 0.53
CA CYS A 3 -16.49 -8.14 -0.37
C CYS A 3 -16.95 -7.45 -1.68
N ARG A 4 -16.65 -6.17 -1.85
CA ARG A 4 -16.88 -5.42 -3.09
C ARG A 4 -15.84 -5.76 -4.18
N SER A 5 -15.96 -6.94 -4.77
CA SER A 5 -15.04 -7.48 -5.79
C SER A 5 -14.89 -6.58 -7.02
N ALA A 6 -15.97 -5.94 -7.49
CA ALA A 6 -15.93 -5.02 -8.62
C ALA A 6 -15.06 -3.77 -8.36
N ALA A 7 -15.16 -3.20 -7.15
CA ALA A 7 -14.33 -2.06 -6.76
C ALA A 7 -12.86 -2.45 -6.65
N VAL A 8 -12.56 -3.60 -6.01
CA VAL A 8 -11.21 -4.16 -5.89
C VAL A 8 -10.60 -4.40 -7.27
N SER A 9 -11.35 -4.98 -8.20
CA SER A 9 -10.89 -5.26 -9.57
C SER A 9 -10.59 -3.97 -10.35
N SER A 10 -11.51 -3.01 -10.31
CA SER A 10 -11.35 -1.71 -10.98
C SER A 10 -10.13 -0.93 -10.46
N LEU A 11 -9.98 -0.86 -9.13
CA LEU A 11 -8.81 -0.25 -8.47
C LEU A 11 -7.50 -0.96 -8.81
N SER A 12 -7.51 -2.28 -8.89
CA SER A 12 -6.33 -3.07 -9.28
C SER A 12 -5.91 -2.76 -10.72
N TRP A 13 -6.86 -2.74 -11.66
CA TRP A 13 -6.59 -2.38 -13.04
C TRP A 13 -6.10 -0.93 -13.17
N ALA A 14 -6.70 0.01 -12.43
CA ALA A 14 -6.26 1.40 -12.41
C ALA A 14 -4.81 1.55 -11.93
N LEU A 15 -4.40 0.79 -10.89
CA LEU A 15 -3.02 0.78 -10.41
C LEU A 15 -2.06 0.14 -11.41
N VAL A 16 -2.45 -0.95 -12.08
CA VAL A 16 -1.62 -1.60 -13.11
C VAL A 16 -1.42 -0.66 -14.30
N VAL A 17 -2.51 -0.11 -14.86
CA VAL A 17 -2.44 0.82 -16.00
C VAL A 17 -1.68 2.08 -15.63
N GLY A 18 -1.94 2.66 -14.46
CA GLY A 18 -1.21 3.81 -13.94
C GLY A 18 0.28 3.53 -13.74
N GLY A 19 0.63 2.35 -13.22
CA GLY A 19 2.01 1.91 -13.04
C GLY A 19 2.75 1.72 -14.36
N VAL A 20 2.11 1.09 -15.35
CA VAL A 20 2.67 0.93 -16.71
C VAL A 20 2.87 2.29 -17.37
N ALA A 21 1.87 3.18 -17.30
CA ALA A 21 1.98 4.53 -17.85
C ALA A 21 3.10 5.34 -17.18
N PHE A 22 3.24 5.22 -15.85
CA PHE A 22 4.31 5.89 -15.10
C PHE A 22 5.69 5.33 -15.48
N LEU A 23 5.83 4.01 -15.63
CA LEU A 23 7.07 3.35 -16.05
C LEU A 23 7.47 3.79 -17.46
N LEU A 24 6.53 3.80 -18.41
CA LEU A 24 6.75 4.30 -19.77
C LEU A 24 7.14 5.78 -19.78
N ARG A 25 6.57 6.59 -18.88
CA ARG A 25 6.98 7.97 -18.72
C ARG A 25 8.39 8.08 -18.15
N GLN A 26 8.76 7.22 -17.22
CA GLN A 26 10.05 7.24 -16.55
C GLN A 26 11.20 6.71 -17.43
N THR A 27 10.93 5.82 -18.38
CA THR A 27 11.91 5.45 -19.41
C THR A 27 12.17 6.57 -20.41
N ARG A 28 11.23 7.53 -20.54
CA ARG A 28 11.35 8.70 -21.42
C ARG A 28 11.87 9.95 -20.71
N ARG A 29 11.68 10.06 -19.39
CA ARG A 29 12.16 11.16 -18.56
C ARG A 29 12.70 10.63 -17.23
N CYS A 30 13.97 10.92 -16.90
CA CYS A 30 14.50 10.62 -15.57
C CYS A 30 13.61 11.26 -14.50
N GLY A 31 13.31 10.50 -13.44
CA GLY A 31 12.48 10.99 -12.35
C GLY A 31 13.11 12.23 -11.72
N GLU A 32 12.37 13.33 -11.68
CA GLU A 32 12.81 14.65 -11.20
C GLU A 32 12.92 14.69 -9.66
N TYR A 33 13.57 13.69 -9.05
CA TYR A 33 13.65 13.52 -7.61
C TYR A 33 15.08 13.24 -7.14
N GLY A 34 15.40 13.69 -5.92
CA GLY A 34 16.69 13.45 -5.28
C GLY A 34 17.86 14.04 -6.07
N ARG A 35 18.71 13.18 -6.63
CA ARG A 35 19.91 13.58 -7.40
C ARG A 35 19.58 14.26 -8.73
N TYR A 36 18.39 13.99 -9.28
CA TYR A 36 17.94 14.51 -10.59
C TYR A 36 16.86 15.59 -10.44
N ALA A 37 16.76 16.23 -9.27
CA ALA A 37 15.81 17.30 -9.05
C ALA A 37 16.24 18.57 -9.82
N GLU A 38 15.38 19.08 -10.69
CA GLU A 38 15.61 20.34 -11.39
C GLU A 38 15.48 21.54 -10.42
N PRO A 39 16.40 22.52 -10.49
CA PRO A 39 16.32 23.73 -9.68
C PRO A 39 15.18 24.62 -10.18
N GLY A 40 14.06 24.69 -9.43
CA GLY A 40 12.94 25.58 -9.75
C GLY A 40 11.57 25.13 -9.24
N GLY A 41 11.41 23.88 -8.79
CA GLY A 41 10.15 23.38 -8.24
C GLY A 41 9.89 23.81 -6.79
N ARG A 42 8.61 23.99 -6.42
CA ARG A 42 8.21 24.13 -5.00
C ARG A 42 8.47 22.80 -4.29
N CYS A 43 9.51 22.78 -3.47
CA CYS A 43 9.98 21.60 -2.76
C CYS A 43 9.65 21.68 -1.27
N TRP A 44 9.37 20.53 -0.67
CA TRP A 44 9.18 20.37 0.78
C TRP A 44 10.39 19.69 1.42
N PRO A 45 10.68 19.96 2.71
CA PRO A 45 11.70 19.23 3.44
C PRO A 45 11.42 17.73 3.42
N ALA A 46 12.47 16.92 3.34
CA ALA A 46 12.37 15.48 3.12
C ALA A 46 11.53 14.78 4.21
N GLY A 47 11.72 15.14 5.48
CA GLY A 47 10.99 14.53 6.60
C GLY A 47 9.48 14.62 6.45
N PRO A 48 8.87 15.82 6.45
CA PRO A 48 7.42 15.96 6.27
C PRO A 48 6.89 15.39 4.95
N ALA A 49 7.65 15.51 3.87
CA ALA A 49 7.24 14.98 2.56
C ALA A 49 7.13 13.44 2.55
N TRP A 50 8.10 12.74 3.13
CA TRP A 50 8.07 11.29 3.29
C TRP A 50 6.95 10.84 4.23
N PHE A 51 6.68 11.62 5.27
CA PHE A 51 5.63 11.30 6.25
C PHE A 51 4.27 11.36 5.58
N LEU A 52 3.96 12.48 4.89
CA LEU A 52 2.70 12.67 4.19
C LEU A 52 2.48 11.61 3.10
N GLN A 53 3.52 11.24 2.37
CA GLN A 53 3.44 10.25 1.30
C GLN A 53 3.00 8.87 1.81
N GLU A 54 3.51 8.43 2.96
CA GLU A 54 3.36 7.04 3.41
C GLU A 54 2.25 6.86 4.46
N VAL A 55 1.91 7.91 5.23
CA VAL A 55 0.86 7.87 6.26
C VAL A 55 -0.49 7.31 5.78
N PRO A 56 -0.99 7.61 4.57
CA PRO A 56 -2.31 7.14 4.15
C PRO A 56 -2.37 5.62 4.04
N ALA A 57 -1.26 4.97 3.66
CA ALA A 57 -1.21 3.52 3.54
C ALA A 57 -1.17 2.81 4.90
N PHE A 58 -0.80 3.51 5.99
CA PHE A 58 -1.02 3.05 7.35
C PHE A 58 -2.43 3.35 7.86
N LEU A 59 -2.88 4.60 7.67
CA LEU A 59 -4.12 5.11 8.24
C LEU A 59 -5.36 4.42 7.68
N VAL A 60 -5.38 4.14 6.37
CA VAL A 60 -6.53 3.54 5.69
C VAL A 60 -6.83 2.12 6.19
N PRO A 61 -5.87 1.18 6.23
CA PRO A 61 -6.14 -0.14 6.77
C PRO A 61 -6.32 -0.15 8.29
N LEU A 62 -5.78 0.84 9.03
CA LEU A 62 -6.09 1.03 10.45
C LEU A 62 -7.55 1.45 10.65
N LEU A 63 -8.04 2.39 9.84
CA LEU A 63 -9.44 2.80 9.86
C LEU A 63 -10.36 1.63 9.49
N LEU A 64 -9.97 0.81 8.51
CA LEU A 64 -10.72 -0.41 8.16
C LEU A 64 -10.74 -1.45 9.29
N LEU A 65 -9.66 -1.56 10.08
CA LEU A 65 -9.63 -2.40 11.28
C LEU A 65 -10.53 -1.86 12.40
N LEU A 66 -10.58 -0.53 12.58
CA LEU A 66 -11.38 0.10 13.63
C LEU A 66 -12.88 0.15 13.30
N LEU A 67 -13.23 0.37 12.02
CA LEU A 67 -14.63 0.38 11.55
C LEU A 67 -15.15 -1.02 11.20
N GLY A 68 -14.25 -1.95 10.88
CA GLY A 68 -14.59 -3.34 10.66
C GLY A 68 -14.84 -4.02 11.99
N SER A 69 -16.06 -4.49 12.22
CA SER A 69 -16.36 -5.42 13.32
C SER A 69 -15.48 -6.66 13.16
N ALA A 70 -14.37 -6.71 13.89
CA ALA A 70 -13.47 -7.85 13.90
C ALA A 70 -14.20 -8.99 14.60
N GLU A 71 -14.85 -9.85 13.83
CA GLU A 71 -15.41 -11.10 14.34
C GLU A 71 -14.27 -11.90 15.01
N PRO A 72 -14.33 -12.16 16.33
CA PRO A 72 -13.21 -12.67 17.13
C PRO A 72 -12.71 -14.09 16.81
N GLY A 73 -13.04 -14.67 15.64
CA GLY A 73 -12.85 -16.09 15.34
C GLY A 73 -12.16 -16.46 14.03
N SER A 74 -11.78 -15.52 13.15
CA SER A 74 -11.28 -15.88 11.81
C SER A 74 -9.75 -15.85 11.65
N GLY A 75 -9.11 -16.99 11.95
CA GLY A 75 -7.82 -17.42 11.40
C GLY A 75 -6.57 -16.60 11.74
N THR A 76 -5.73 -17.13 12.63
CA THR A 76 -4.41 -16.60 13.05
C THR A 76 -3.56 -16.03 11.90
N GLY A 77 -3.60 -16.63 10.70
CA GLY A 77 -2.81 -16.17 9.55
C GLY A 77 -3.27 -14.84 8.93
N ARG A 78 -4.57 -14.50 8.95
CA ARG A 78 -5.06 -13.20 8.47
C ARG A 78 -4.60 -12.06 9.36
N SER A 79 -4.69 -12.26 10.67
CA SER A 79 -4.23 -11.28 11.67
C SER A 79 -2.73 -11.00 11.54
N LEU A 80 -1.91 -12.06 11.34
CA LEU A 80 -0.47 -11.91 11.13
C LEU A 80 -0.13 -11.09 9.89
N LEU A 81 -0.80 -11.32 8.76
CA LEU A 81 -0.54 -10.57 7.51
C LEU A 81 -0.94 -9.09 7.63
N VAL A 82 -2.04 -8.80 8.32
CA VAL A 82 -2.45 -7.41 8.58
C VAL A 82 -1.48 -6.74 9.55
N TRP A 83 -1.03 -7.46 10.58
CA TRP A 83 -0.06 -6.93 11.54
C TRP A 83 1.31 -6.64 10.92
N THR A 84 1.83 -7.54 10.08
CA THR A 84 3.09 -7.30 9.36
C THR A 84 2.97 -6.13 8.39
N PHE A 85 1.81 -5.99 7.72
CA PHE A 85 1.50 -4.83 6.89
C PHE A 85 1.51 -3.51 7.69
N MET A 86 0.83 -3.50 8.83
CA MET A 86 0.77 -2.35 9.74
C MET A 86 2.14 -1.96 10.26
N LEU A 87 2.91 -2.94 10.75
CA LEU A 87 4.24 -2.72 11.32
C LEU A 87 5.21 -2.16 10.28
N HIS A 88 5.16 -2.69 9.05
CA HIS A 88 5.95 -2.20 7.93
C HIS A 88 5.63 -0.74 7.59
N TYR A 89 4.35 -0.40 7.45
CA TYR A 89 3.95 0.98 7.14
C TYR A 89 4.14 1.94 8.32
N PHE A 90 4.05 1.48 9.57
CA PHE A 90 4.39 2.28 10.75
C PHE A 90 5.87 2.63 10.78
N TYR A 91 6.75 1.64 10.55
CA TYR A 91 8.19 1.89 10.48
C TYR A 91 8.53 2.84 9.33
N ARG A 92 7.96 2.64 8.14
CA ARG A 92 8.25 3.50 6.98
C ARG A 92 7.72 4.92 7.15
N SER A 93 6.50 5.08 7.65
CA SER A 93 5.84 6.39 7.77
C SER A 93 6.36 7.18 8.96
N CYS A 94 6.48 6.56 10.14
CA CYS A 94 6.85 7.28 11.35
C CYS A 94 8.36 7.25 11.58
N VAL A 95 8.97 6.07 11.56
CA VAL A 95 10.39 5.93 11.95
C VAL A 95 11.30 6.44 10.83
N TYR A 96 11.21 5.85 9.64
CA TYR A 96 12.08 6.22 8.51
C TYR A 96 11.90 7.69 8.10
N SER A 97 10.67 8.20 8.13
CA SER A 97 10.41 9.59 7.79
C SER A 97 10.99 10.61 8.79
N LEU A 98 11.13 10.25 10.06
CA LEU A 98 11.78 11.10 11.06
C LEU A 98 13.31 11.00 10.98
N LEU A 99 13.83 9.86 10.53
CA LEU A 99 15.27 9.61 10.36
C LEU A 99 15.83 10.07 9.01
N THR A 100 14.98 10.38 8.03
CA THR A 100 15.44 10.74 6.68
C THR A 100 16.10 12.13 6.65
N ARG A 101 17.37 12.18 6.24
CA ARG A 101 18.12 13.42 5.96
C ARG A 101 18.23 13.70 4.45
N GLY A 102 17.20 13.30 3.71
CA GLY A 102 17.16 13.37 2.25
C GLY A 102 17.12 14.80 1.69
N ARG A 103 17.25 14.90 0.36
CA ARG A 103 17.03 16.15 -0.38
C ARG A 103 15.53 16.53 -0.40
N PRO A 104 15.20 17.83 -0.54
CA PRO A 104 13.82 18.29 -0.63
C PRO A 104 13.04 17.59 -1.76
N VAL A 105 11.76 17.30 -1.50
CA VAL A 105 10.87 16.57 -2.42
C VAL A 105 9.95 17.54 -3.16
N PRO A 106 9.82 17.45 -4.50
CA PRO A 106 8.84 18.23 -5.24
C PRO A 106 7.41 17.88 -4.80
N VAL A 107 6.60 18.90 -4.53
CA VAL A 107 5.22 18.73 -4.02
C VAL A 107 4.35 17.90 -4.99
N LYS A 108 4.58 18.02 -6.31
CA LYS A 108 3.89 17.22 -7.34
C LYS A 108 4.04 15.70 -7.10
N ILE A 109 5.22 15.27 -6.66
CA ILE A 109 5.52 13.86 -6.40
C ILE A 109 4.80 13.43 -5.12
N VAL A 110 4.92 14.21 -4.04
CA VAL A 110 4.23 13.95 -2.76
C VAL A 110 2.73 13.77 -2.97
N CYS A 111 2.07 14.66 -3.71
CA CYS A 111 0.64 14.57 -4.00
C CYS A 111 0.28 13.28 -4.74
N SER A 112 1.05 12.92 -5.78
CA SER A 112 0.81 11.66 -6.51
C SER A 112 1.03 10.43 -5.63
N SER A 113 2.04 10.46 -4.75
CA SER A 113 2.35 9.36 -3.85
C SER A 113 1.27 9.19 -2.77
N VAL A 114 0.73 10.29 -2.22
CA VAL A 114 -0.39 10.26 -1.27
C VAL A 114 -1.60 9.54 -1.87
N VAL A 115 -1.98 9.90 -3.11
CA VAL A 115 -3.10 9.25 -3.81
C VAL A 115 -2.81 7.77 -4.03
N PHE A 116 -1.62 7.43 -4.54
CA PHE A 116 -1.22 6.05 -4.77
C PHE A 116 -1.21 5.22 -3.48
N CYS A 117 -0.59 5.71 -2.41
CA CYS A 117 -0.52 5.05 -1.12
C CYS A 117 -1.91 4.87 -0.48
N SER A 118 -2.81 5.84 -0.66
CA SER A 118 -4.20 5.73 -0.20
C SER A 118 -4.95 4.61 -0.93
N LEU A 119 -4.85 4.56 -2.27
CA LEU A 119 -5.51 3.54 -3.09
C LEU A 119 -4.94 2.14 -2.81
N ASN A 120 -3.62 2.02 -2.67
CA ASN A 120 -2.98 0.74 -2.33
C ASN A 120 -3.33 0.29 -0.91
N GLY A 121 -3.29 1.19 0.07
CA GLY A 121 -3.67 0.89 1.45
C GLY A 121 -5.12 0.44 1.55
N PHE A 122 -6.02 1.08 0.81
CA PHE A 122 -7.42 0.66 0.70
C PHE A 122 -7.54 -0.72 0.04
N LEU A 123 -6.88 -0.92 -1.10
CA LEU A 123 -6.96 -2.18 -1.85
C LEU A 123 -6.44 -3.35 -1.03
N GLN A 124 -5.24 -3.23 -0.46
CA GLN A 124 -4.61 -4.27 0.34
C GLN A 124 -5.37 -4.48 1.65
N GLY A 125 -5.73 -3.41 2.37
CA GLY A 125 -6.55 -3.48 3.58
C GLY A 125 -7.88 -4.18 3.35
N HIS A 126 -8.66 -3.72 2.38
CA HIS A 126 -9.97 -4.29 2.08
C HIS A 126 -9.86 -5.73 1.56
N HIS A 127 -8.87 -6.05 0.73
CA HIS A 127 -8.66 -7.42 0.26
C HIS A 127 -8.30 -8.37 1.41
N LEU A 128 -7.37 -7.98 2.29
CA LEU A 128 -6.97 -8.77 3.45
C LEU A 128 -8.09 -8.93 4.49
N LEU A 129 -8.88 -7.88 4.75
CA LEU A 129 -9.94 -7.92 5.76
C LEU A 129 -11.23 -8.57 5.25
N HIS A 130 -11.65 -8.33 4.00
CA HIS A 130 -12.98 -8.73 3.54
C HIS A 130 -13.01 -9.82 2.46
N CYS A 131 -11.96 -9.96 1.66
CA CYS A 131 -11.96 -10.86 0.50
C CYS A 131 -11.04 -12.08 0.67
N ALA A 132 -10.02 -12.00 1.53
CA ALA A 132 -9.09 -13.09 1.76
C ALA A 132 -9.74 -14.18 2.64
N GLN A 133 -10.14 -15.29 2.02
CA GLN A 133 -10.48 -16.54 2.70
C GLN A 133 -9.21 -17.38 2.84
N LEU A 134 -8.56 -17.32 4.00
CA LEU A 134 -7.37 -18.13 4.28
C LEU A 134 -7.82 -19.52 4.75
N GLN A 135 -8.00 -20.43 3.79
CA GLN A 135 -8.44 -21.80 4.06
C GLN A 135 -7.30 -22.59 4.74
N HIS A 136 -7.57 -23.24 5.86
CA HIS A 136 -6.57 -23.97 6.67
C HIS A 136 -6.21 -25.32 6.00
N THR A 137 -5.50 -25.31 4.88
CA THR A 137 -4.94 -26.52 4.25
C THR A 137 -3.43 -26.62 4.49
N GLY A 138 -2.83 -27.82 4.51
CA GLY A 138 -1.38 -28.00 4.72
C GLY A 138 -0.50 -27.23 3.74
N LEU A 139 -1.00 -26.95 2.53
CA LEU A 139 -0.35 -26.07 1.54
C LEU A 139 -0.24 -24.60 1.97
N THR A 140 -1.07 -24.15 2.91
CA THR A 140 -1.09 -22.75 3.38
C THR A 140 0.15 -22.43 4.20
N GLY A 141 0.66 -23.39 4.98
CA GLY A 141 1.90 -23.23 5.74
C GLY A 141 3.13 -23.09 4.83
N VAL A 142 3.21 -23.91 3.78
CA VAL A 142 4.27 -23.84 2.76
C VAL A 142 4.18 -22.54 1.94
N ARG A 143 2.96 -22.05 1.67
CA ARG A 143 2.75 -20.80 0.92
C ARG A 143 3.00 -19.56 1.76
N LEU A 144 2.69 -19.59 3.07
CA LEU A 144 3.05 -18.53 4.00
C LEU A 144 4.56 -18.43 4.17
N SER A 145 5.27 -19.56 4.30
CA SER A 145 6.73 -19.56 4.40
C SER A 145 7.41 -19.15 3.08
N ALA A 146 6.77 -19.42 1.93
CA ALA A 146 7.23 -18.96 0.62
C ALA A 146 6.79 -17.52 0.26
N GLY A 147 6.00 -16.84 1.10
CA GLY A 147 5.56 -15.45 0.88
C GLY A 147 4.53 -15.25 -0.26
N GLN A 148 3.82 -16.30 -0.69
CA GLN A 148 2.86 -16.21 -1.80
C GLN A 148 1.46 -15.81 -1.32
N THR A 149 0.91 -14.69 -1.83
CA THR A 149 -0.48 -14.26 -1.59
C THR A 149 -1.45 -15.03 -2.49
N GLN A 150 -2.52 -15.57 -1.91
CA GLN A 150 -3.50 -16.43 -2.57
C GLN A 150 -4.30 -15.69 -3.67
N ARG A 151 -4.36 -16.25 -4.88
CA ARG A 151 -5.36 -15.89 -5.90
C ARG A 151 -6.73 -16.38 -5.44
N SER A 152 -7.72 -15.49 -5.36
CA SER A 152 -9.12 -15.89 -5.24
C SER A 152 -9.48 -16.80 -6.40
N ALA A 153 -9.89 -18.02 -6.10
CA ALA A 153 -10.61 -18.85 -7.04
C ALA A 153 -11.94 -18.12 -7.33
N ALA A 154 -12.04 -17.49 -8.50
CA ALA A 154 -13.32 -17.18 -9.08
C ALA A 154 -14.00 -18.53 -9.34
N ALA A 155 -15.05 -18.82 -8.58
CA ALA A 155 -15.98 -19.89 -8.92
C ALA A 155 -16.59 -19.51 -10.28
N VAL A 156 -16.40 -20.40 -11.26
CA VAL A 156 -17.24 -20.50 -12.46
C VAL A 156 -18.53 -21.18 -12.07
#